data_AF-A0A933KT83-F1
#
_entry.id   AF-A0A933KT83-F1
#
_cell.length_a   1.000
_cell.length_b   1.000
_cell.length_c   1.000
_cell.angle_alpha   90.00
_cell.angle_beta   90.00
_cell.angle_gamma   90.00
#
_symmetry.space_group_name_H-M   'P 1'
#
loop_
_entity.id
_entity.type
_entity.pdbx_description
1 polymer ?
#
loop_
_entity_poly.entity_id
_entity_poly.type
_entity_poly.pdbx_seq_one_letter_code
_entity_poly.pdbx_strand_id
1 'polypeptide(L)'
;MSRSSGGHPGLGAEDPLDARFGHAPPEPEAAHRARVFDRRLALGLSPTPVLGLFVLLLGIALGPHGLNLLSPPVLSHLDPAASVALAALGVLVGLGFDVRGPRQGRLLAAASLEAGLTMLLVGAGVLLVLSRWPAPMDVTPWLSALLLGVCASASATAATDLSDEFRGPAAHIGDLDDVLPIVIGGLALAWMREGSPGAAVWLTIQASGVALVIALAAWLLVTQASSDSEQHVFALGGLLLLGGAAEYLSLSALVAGFVAGVFWNLAGGSACDRIRRDVNHVQHPLVFVLLVIAGARVGGFTPILVGLVVVYVVLRITGKVAGGWLVRRLIATDLPPQVGLRLMSPGIVGVAFALNALQAGGAGRASLVLAVTVAGSLGSELLSLLVRRIETPA
;
A
#
# COMPACT_ATOMS: atom_id res chain seq x y z
N MET A 1 -32.41 -78.13 -27.30
CA MET A 1 -31.96 -77.84 -25.91
C MET A 1 -30.44 -77.81 -25.87
N SER A 2 -29.84 -76.62 -25.87
CA SER A 2 -28.71 -76.22 -25.03
C SER A 2 -28.22 -74.86 -25.54
N ARG A 3 -28.42 -73.82 -24.71
CA ARG A 3 -27.89 -72.47 -24.92
C ARG A 3 -26.45 -72.47 -24.40
N SER A 4 -25.52 -72.02 -25.22
CA SER A 4 -24.13 -71.75 -24.83
C SER A 4 -23.87 -70.27 -25.06
N SER A 5 -23.77 -69.52 -23.97
CA SER A 5 -23.44 -68.09 -23.92
C SER A 5 -21.95 -67.88 -24.16
N GLY A 6 -21.59 -67.26 -25.29
CA GLY A 6 -20.24 -66.74 -25.54
C GLY A 6 -20.09 -65.37 -24.88
N GLY A 7 -19.39 -65.33 -23.75
CA GLY A 7 -18.99 -64.10 -23.07
C GLY A 7 -17.80 -63.44 -23.76
N HIS A 8 -17.91 -62.13 -23.98
CA HIS A 8 -16.80 -61.26 -24.38
C HIS A 8 -15.76 -61.14 -23.26
N PRO A 9 -14.47 -61.43 -23.52
CA PRO A 9 -13.41 -61.09 -22.59
C PRO A 9 -12.80 -59.72 -22.94
N GLY A 10 -12.85 -58.79 -21.97
CA GLY A 10 -11.71 -57.94 -21.62
C GLY A 10 -11.41 -56.71 -22.47
N LEU A 11 -12.24 -55.67 -22.37
CA LEU A 11 -11.79 -54.28 -22.48
C LEU A 11 -11.51 -53.78 -21.06
N GLY A 12 -10.31 -54.03 -20.55
CA GLY A 12 -9.92 -53.66 -19.20
C GLY A 12 -8.47 -54.02 -18.87
N ALA A 13 -7.60 -54.08 -19.88
CA ALA A 13 -6.17 -54.14 -19.64
C ALA A 13 -5.72 -52.71 -19.36
N GLU A 14 -5.34 -52.45 -18.11
CA GLU A 14 -4.69 -51.22 -17.68
C GLU A 14 -3.47 -50.96 -18.57
N ASP A 15 -3.37 -49.74 -19.09
CA ASP A 15 -2.30 -49.33 -19.99
C ASP A 15 -0.96 -49.41 -19.22
N PRO A 16 0.06 -50.14 -19.72
CA PRO A 16 1.37 -50.22 -19.07
C PRO A 16 2.10 -48.86 -18.98
N LEU A 17 1.60 -47.81 -19.62
CA LEU A 17 2.04 -46.44 -19.42
C LEU A 17 1.60 -45.87 -18.05
N ASP A 18 0.42 -46.22 -17.54
CA ASP A 18 -0.10 -45.70 -16.27
C ASP A 18 0.64 -46.29 -15.06
N ALA A 19 1.21 -47.49 -15.19
CA ALA A 19 2.03 -48.11 -14.15
C ALA A 19 3.42 -47.44 -13.97
N ARG A 20 3.91 -46.69 -14.98
CA ARG A 20 5.20 -45.99 -14.92
C ARG A 20 5.09 -44.57 -14.38
N PHE A 21 3.93 -43.94 -14.49
CA PHE A 21 3.63 -42.68 -13.84
C PHE A 21 2.95 -42.97 -12.51
N GLY A 22 3.77 -43.34 -11.52
CA GLY A 22 3.32 -43.49 -10.13
C GLY A 22 2.42 -42.32 -9.76
N HIS A 23 1.22 -42.65 -9.27
CA HIS A 23 0.24 -41.66 -8.85
C HIS A 23 0.90 -40.70 -7.86
N ALA A 24 1.19 -39.48 -8.33
CA ALA A 24 1.43 -38.39 -7.43
C ALA A 24 0.19 -38.32 -6.52
N PRO A 25 0.34 -38.33 -5.19
CA PRO A 25 -0.79 -38.12 -4.31
C PRO A 25 -1.49 -36.84 -4.76
N PRO A 26 -2.83 -36.78 -4.76
CA PRO A 26 -3.53 -35.55 -5.11
C PRO A 26 -2.95 -34.45 -4.22
N GLU A 27 -2.16 -33.54 -4.79
CA GLU A 27 -1.73 -32.35 -4.07
C GLU A 27 -3.03 -31.71 -3.59
N PRO A 28 -3.25 -31.57 -2.27
CA PRO A 28 -4.49 -30.99 -1.81
C PRO A 28 -4.61 -29.62 -2.47
N GLU A 29 -5.75 -29.29 -3.08
CA GLU A 29 -5.99 -27.96 -3.67
C GLU A 29 -5.69 -26.82 -2.67
N ALA A 30 -5.73 -27.14 -1.36
CA ALA A 30 -5.28 -26.29 -0.27
C ALA A 30 -3.78 -25.94 -0.34
N ALA A 31 -2.90 -26.84 -0.76
CA ALA A 31 -1.46 -26.59 -0.94
C ALA A 31 -1.18 -25.74 -2.19
N HIS A 32 -1.97 -25.89 -3.26
CA HIS A 32 -1.86 -25.00 -4.42
C HIS A 32 -2.40 -23.60 -4.11
N ARG A 33 -3.52 -23.49 -3.36
CA ARG A 33 -3.98 -22.21 -2.81
C ARG A 33 -2.99 -21.60 -1.83
N ALA A 34 -2.34 -22.39 -0.98
CA ALA A 34 -1.31 -21.92 -0.04
C ALA A 34 -0.06 -21.40 -0.77
N ARG A 35 0.44 -22.10 -1.80
CA ARG A 35 1.56 -21.62 -2.64
C ARG A 35 1.21 -20.38 -3.47
N VAL A 36 -0.04 -20.25 -3.92
CA VAL A 36 -0.56 -19.03 -4.55
C VAL A 36 -0.71 -17.89 -3.52
N PHE A 37 -0.96 -18.21 -2.24
CA PHE A 37 -0.98 -17.27 -1.12
C PHE A 37 0.42 -16.86 -0.64
N ASP A 38 1.45 -17.71 -0.75
CA ASP A 38 2.84 -17.34 -0.44
C ASP A 38 3.41 -16.31 -1.44
N ARG A 39 2.88 -16.30 -2.68
CA ARG A 39 3.11 -15.20 -3.64
C ARG A 39 2.34 -13.91 -3.29
N ARG A 40 1.39 -13.95 -2.34
CA ARG A 40 0.59 -12.78 -1.92
C ARG A 40 1.28 -11.92 -0.86
N LEU A 41 2.36 -12.38 -0.25
CA LEU A 41 3.03 -11.70 0.88
C LEU A 41 4.30 -10.93 0.49
N ALA A 42 4.59 -10.88 -0.81
CA ALA A 42 5.41 -9.82 -1.39
C ALA A 42 4.47 -9.05 -2.30
N LEU A 43 3.83 -8.01 -1.79
CA LEU A 43 2.96 -7.10 -2.54
C LEU A 43 3.69 -6.41 -3.71
N GLY A 44 4.87 -6.86 -4.17
CA GLY A 44 5.74 -6.18 -5.15
C GLY A 44 6.26 -4.81 -4.67
N LEU A 45 5.71 -4.30 -3.57
CA LEU A 45 6.01 -3.04 -2.91
C LEU A 45 7.17 -3.12 -1.93
N SER A 46 7.98 -4.17 -1.97
CA SER A 46 9.33 -4.09 -1.44
C SER A 46 10.30 -3.74 -2.58
N PRO A 47 10.45 -2.46 -2.97
CA PRO A 47 11.82 -2.05 -3.24
C PRO A 47 12.60 -2.51 -2.01
N THR A 48 13.71 -3.20 -2.22
CA THR A 48 14.76 -3.22 -1.21
C THR A 48 14.84 -1.80 -0.66
N PRO A 49 14.70 -1.55 0.65
CA PRO A 49 14.52 -0.21 1.21
C PRO A 49 15.45 0.80 0.52
N VAL A 50 16.71 0.38 0.37
CA VAL A 50 17.81 1.02 -0.35
C VAL A 50 17.41 1.62 -1.72
N LEU A 51 16.63 0.93 -2.54
CA LEU A 51 16.17 1.42 -3.83
C LEU A 51 15.18 2.58 -3.69
N GLY A 52 14.26 2.52 -2.72
CA GLY A 52 13.32 3.61 -2.44
C GLY A 52 14.06 4.89 -2.02
N LEU A 53 15.05 4.76 -1.13
CA LEU A 53 15.96 5.84 -0.72
C LEU A 53 16.65 6.49 -1.93
N PHE A 54 17.27 5.68 -2.79
CA PHE A 54 17.99 6.20 -3.95
C PHE A 54 17.07 6.91 -4.94
N VAL A 55 15.85 6.41 -5.15
CA VAL A 55 14.89 7.04 -6.06
C VAL A 55 14.38 8.37 -5.51
N LEU A 56 14.13 8.47 -4.19
CA LEU A 56 13.78 9.73 -3.54
C LEU A 56 14.91 10.76 -3.64
N LEU A 57 16.16 10.35 -3.36
CA LEU A 57 17.34 11.21 -3.50
C LEU A 57 17.54 11.65 -4.95
N LEU A 58 17.31 10.76 -5.91
CA LEU A 58 17.33 11.08 -7.34
C LEU A 58 16.26 12.13 -7.67
N GLY A 59 15.04 11.98 -7.15
CA GLY A 59 13.99 12.99 -7.28
C GLY A 59 14.41 14.37 -6.75
N ILE A 60 14.97 14.41 -5.54
CA ILE A 60 15.50 15.65 -4.93
C ILE A 60 16.59 16.27 -5.82
N ALA A 61 17.53 15.45 -6.30
CA ALA A 61 18.62 15.91 -7.17
C ALA A 61 18.13 16.40 -8.54
N LEU A 62 17.08 15.81 -9.11
CA LEU A 62 16.50 16.24 -10.39
C LEU A 62 15.53 17.42 -10.24
N GLY A 63 14.99 17.65 -9.04
CA GLY A 63 14.00 18.68 -8.74
C GLY A 63 14.53 20.12 -8.80
N PRO A 64 13.66 21.12 -8.52
CA PRO A 64 13.98 22.54 -8.67
C PRO A 64 15.14 23.03 -7.81
N HIS A 65 15.39 22.37 -6.67
CA HIS A 65 16.49 22.70 -5.75
C HIS A 65 17.82 22.04 -6.12
N GLY A 66 17.83 21.10 -7.06
CA GLY A 66 19.02 20.39 -7.54
C GLY A 66 19.42 20.83 -8.95
N LEU A 67 19.31 19.92 -9.92
CA LEU A 67 19.60 20.16 -11.33
C LEU A 67 18.48 20.94 -12.07
N ASN A 68 17.30 21.08 -11.45
CA ASN A 68 16.13 21.74 -12.04
C ASN A 68 15.71 21.16 -13.40
N LEU A 69 15.95 19.86 -13.62
CA LEU A 69 15.45 19.12 -14.79
C LEU A 69 13.95 18.88 -14.66
N LEU A 70 13.49 18.59 -13.45
CA LEU A 70 12.08 18.51 -13.08
C LEU A 70 11.63 19.88 -12.54
N SER A 71 11.54 20.84 -13.45
CA SER A 71 11.04 22.18 -13.13
C SER A 71 9.55 22.15 -12.71
N PRO A 72 9.03 23.18 -12.01
CA PRO A 72 7.64 23.19 -11.57
C PRO A 72 6.60 22.96 -12.69
N PRO A 73 6.76 23.51 -13.91
CA PRO A 73 5.89 23.19 -15.04
C PRO A 73 5.99 21.72 -15.47
N VAL A 74 7.17 21.12 -15.48
CA VAL A 74 7.31 19.69 -15.82
C VAL A 74 6.60 18.83 -14.78
N LEU A 75 6.77 19.16 -13.49
CA LEU A 75 6.10 18.45 -12.41
C LEU A 75 4.58 18.52 -12.51
N SER A 76 4.00 19.64 -12.95
CA SER A 76 2.54 19.72 -13.17
C SER A 76 2.04 18.85 -14.32
N HIS A 77 2.86 18.59 -15.35
CA HIS A 77 2.49 17.64 -16.41
C HIS A 77 2.60 16.18 -15.97
N LEU A 78 3.31 15.91 -14.86
CA LEU A 78 3.49 14.57 -14.30
C LEU A 78 2.45 14.25 -13.21
N ASP A 79 1.64 15.21 -12.77
CA ASP A 79 0.62 15.00 -11.74
C ASP A 79 -0.40 13.90 -12.11
N PRO A 80 -0.82 13.74 -13.38
CA PRO A 80 -1.67 12.61 -13.77
C PRO A 80 -1.00 11.25 -13.62
N ALA A 81 0.30 11.16 -13.94
CA ALA A 81 1.05 9.91 -13.77
C ALA A 81 1.17 9.55 -12.29
N ALA A 82 1.40 10.53 -11.41
CA ALA A 82 1.39 10.33 -9.97
C ALA A 82 0.00 9.89 -9.46
N SER A 83 -1.09 10.48 -9.97
CA SER A 83 -2.46 10.10 -9.61
C SER A 83 -2.78 8.65 -10.01
N VAL A 84 -2.33 8.21 -11.19
CA VAL A 84 -2.44 6.81 -11.63
C VAL A 84 -1.61 5.87 -10.74
N ALA A 85 -0.39 6.27 -10.37
CA ALA A 85 0.44 5.50 -9.46
C ALA A 85 -0.20 5.36 -8.06
N LEU A 86 -0.80 6.43 -7.54
CA LEU A 86 -1.56 6.41 -6.29
C LEU A 86 -2.78 5.50 -6.36
N ALA A 87 -3.54 5.56 -7.46
CA ALA A 87 -4.65 4.65 -7.69
C ALA A 87 -4.18 3.18 -7.77
N ALA A 88 -3.05 2.90 -8.42
CA ALA A 88 -2.48 1.56 -8.48
C ALA A 88 -2.11 1.03 -7.10
N LEU A 89 -1.45 1.86 -6.27
CA LEU A 89 -1.14 1.51 -4.87
C LEU A 89 -2.41 1.22 -4.07
N GLY A 90 -3.42 2.09 -4.18
CA GLY A 90 -4.71 1.86 -3.55
C GLY A 90 -5.34 0.53 -3.99
N VAL A 91 -5.36 0.25 -5.29
CA VAL A 91 -5.88 -1.01 -5.86
C VAL A 91 -5.15 -2.22 -5.28
N LEU A 92 -3.82 -2.19 -5.20
CA LEU A 92 -3.05 -3.29 -4.64
C LEU A 92 -3.38 -3.56 -3.17
N VAL A 93 -3.50 -2.51 -2.36
CA VAL A 93 -3.92 -2.63 -0.96
C VAL A 93 -5.35 -3.15 -0.87
N GLY A 94 -6.27 -2.65 -1.70
CA GLY A 94 -7.66 -3.11 -1.73
C GLY A 94 -7.81 -4.57 -2.21
N LEU A 95 -6.97 -5.01 -3.16
CA LEU A 95 -6.90 -6.40 -3.60
C LEU A 95 -6.34 -7.33 -2.51
N GLY A 96 -5.50 -6.82 -1.62
CA GLY A 96 -4.98 -7.54 -0.46
C GLY A 96 -5.98 -7.64 0.71
N PHE A 97 -7.02 -6.82 0.72
CA PHE A 97 -7.96 -6.70 1.83
C PHE A 97 -8.86 -7.95 1.98
N ASP A 98 -8.56 -8.81 2.95
CA ASP A 98 -9.36 -10.00 3.25
C ASP A 98 -9.91 -9.96 4.69
N VAL A 99 -11.23 -10.06 4.83
CA VAL A 99 -11.94 -10.13 6.14
C VAL A 99 -12.70 -11.45 6.26
N ARG A 100 -12.46 -12.41 5.36
CA ARG A 100 -13.18 -13.69 5.30
C ARG A 100 -12.61 -14.67 6.34
N GLY A 101 -12.82 -14.35 7.61
CA GLY A 101 -12.52 -15.24 8.74
C GLY A 101 -12.24 -14.50 10.05
N PRO A 102 -12.54 -15.13 11.21
CA PRO A 102 -12.31 -14.52 12.53
C PRO A 102 -10.81 -14.25 12.80
N ARG A 103 -9.91 -15.06 12.21
CA ARG A 103 -8.46 -14.86 12.32
C ARG A 103 -8.00 -13.62 11.56
N GLN A 104 -8.49 -13.41 10.35
CA GLN A 104 -8.18 -12.24 9.51
C GLN A 104 -8.71 -10.96 10.15
N GLY A 105 -9.95 -10.97 10.65
CA GLY A 105 -10.52 -9.83 11.39
C GLY A 105 -9.68 -9.46 12.61
N ARG A 106 -9.16 -10.46 13.35
CA ARG A 106 -8.25 -10.23 14.48
C ARG A 106 -6.91 -9.63 14.04
N LEU A 107 -6.35 -10.05 12.90
CA LEU A 107 -5.12 -9.49 12.35
C LEU A 107 -5.31 -8.05 11.83
N LEU A 108 -6.46 -7.76 11.19
CA LEU A 108 -6.82 -6.41 10.79
C LEU A 108 -7.01 -5.50 12.01
N ALA A 109 -7.65 -5.98 13.07
CA ALA A 109 -7.79 -5.22 14.32
C ALA A 109 -6.43 -4.97 14.98
N ALA A 110 -5.52 -5.95 14.97
CA ALA A 110 -4.14 -5.80 15.42
C ALA A 110 -3.39 -4.73 14.62
N ALA A 111 -3.41 -4.82 13.28
CA ALA A 111 -2.79 -3.84 12.40
C ALA A 111 -3.38 -2.44 12.62
N SER A 112 -4.72 -2.33 12.66
CA SER A 112 -5.41 -1.05 12.90
C SER A 112 -5.08 -0.43 14.26
N LEU A 113 -4.93 -1.24 15.31
CA LEU A 113 -4.54 -0.76 16.64
C LEU A 113 -3.10 -0.23 16.64
N GLU A 114 -2.20 -0.93 15.96
CA GLU A 114 -0.80 -0.53 15.79
C GLU A 114 -0.69 0.78 14.99
N ALA A 115 -1.33 0.83 13.82
CA ALA A 115 -1.40 2.00 12.96
C ALA A 115 -1.99 3.18 13.74
N GLY A 116 -3.11 2.94 14.42
CA GLY A 116 -3.84 3.92 15.21
C GLY A 116 -3.00 4.52 16.33
N LEU A 117 -2.25 3.69 17.05
CA LEU A 117 -1.35 4.18 18.10
C LEU A 117 -0.22 5.02 17.52
N THR A 118 0.37 4.58 16.40
CA THR A 118 1.44 5.33 15.72
C THR A 118 0.92 6.68 15.21
N MET A 119 -0.26 6.70 14.57
CA MET A 119 -0.92 7.92 14.11
C MET A 119 -1.20 8.88 15.27
N LEU A 120 -1.75 8.38 16.37
CA LEU A 120 -2.06 9.17 17.55
C LEU A 120 -0.79 9.78 18.16
N LEU A 121 0.25 8.97 18.33
CA LEU A 121 1.47 9.39 19.00
C LEU A 121 2.24 10.43 18.16
N VAL A 122 2.40 10.17 16.86
CA VAL A 122 3.06 11.12 15.94
C VAL A 122 2.21 12.38 15.77
N GLY A 123 0.89 12.24 15.55
CA GLY A 123 -0.01 13.37 15.41
C GLY A 123 -0.04 14.25 16.67
N ALA A 124 -0.20 13.67 17.85
CA ALA A 124 -0.18 14.42 19.11
C ALA A 124 1.17 15.12 19.34
N GLY A 125 2.30 14.42 19.12
CA GLY A 125 3.61 15.01 19.33
C GLY A 125 3.94 16.12 18.34
N VAL A 126 3.60 15.95 17.05
CA VAL A 126 3.74 17.02 16.04
C VAL A 126 2.84 18.20 16.39
N LEU A 127 1.58 17.97 16.80
CA LEU A 127 0.67 19.03 17.20
C LEU A 127 1.21 19.81 18.41
N LEU A 128 1.80 19.13 19.39
CA LEU A 128 2.46 19.77 20.53
C LEU A 128 3.62 20.65 20.07
N VAL A 129 4.48 20.16 19.18
CA VAL A 129 5.60 20.96 18.63
C VAL A 129 5.08 22.19 17.90
N LEU A 130 4.09 22.03 17.01
CA LEU A 130 3.50 23.14 16.25
C LEU A 130 2.78 24.15 17.14
N SER A 131 2.19 23.71 18.26
CA SER A 131 1.56 24.61 19.23
C SER A 131 2.57 25.47 20.01
N ARG A 132 3.81 25.00 20.17
CA ARG A 132 4.88 25.72 20.88
C ARG A 132 5.75 26.54 19.95
N TRP A 133 5.91 26.09 18.71
CA TRP A 133 6.63 26.80 17.66
C TRP A 133 5.74 26.94 16.43
N PRO A 134 4.93 28.02 16.37
CA PRO A 134 4.08 28.30 15.23
C PRO A 134 4.96 28.45 13.99
N ALA A 135 4.85 27.50 13.08
CA ALA A 135 5.43 27.63 11.75
C ALA A 135 4.43 28.37 10.85
N PRO A 136 4.89 29.18 9.88
CA PRO A 136 4.02 29.64 8.80
C PRO A 136 3.53 28.41 8.04
N MET A 137 2.24 28.12 8.15
CA MET A 137 1.64 26.93 7.54
C MET A 137 0.41 27.32 6.72
N ASP A 138 0.28 26.70 5.56
CA ASP A 138 -0.87 26.89 4.66
C ASP A 138 -2.11 26.08 5.08
N VAL A 139 -1.93 25.17 6.04
CA VAL A 139 -2.95 24.24 6.55
C VAL A 139 -3.05 24.37 8.06
N THR A 140 -4.23 24.11 8.64
CA THR A 140 -4.42 24.14 10.10
C THR A 140 -3.45 23.17 10.80
N PRO A 141 -2.88 23.54 11.96
CA PRO A 141 -1.89 22.71 12.66
C PRO A 141 -2.35 21.29 12.99
N TRP A 142 -3.60 21.16 13.42
CA TRP A 142 -4.18 19.85 13.75
C TRP A 142 -4.31 18.94 12.52
N LEU A 143 -4.64 19.49 11.35
CA LEU A 143 -4.78 18.70 10.12
C LEU A 143 -3.41 18.29 9.58
N SER A 144 -2.41 19.18 9.63
CA SER A 144 -1.03 18.82 9.28
C SER A 144 -0.48 17.72 10.19
N ALA A 145 -0.76 17.81 11.49
CA ALA A 145 -0.40 16.80 12.47
C ALA A 145 -1.12 15.46 12.21
N LEU A 146 -2.41 15.49 11.87
CA LEU A 146 -3.17 14.29 11.49
C LEU A 146 -2.58 13.64 10.23
N LEU A 147 -2.32 14.41 9.18
CA LEU A 147 -1.73 13.91 7.93
C LEU A 147 -0.33 13.32 8.17
N LEU A 148 0.50 13.96 9.00
CA LEU A 148 1.80 13.41 9.39
C LEU A 148 1.68 12.14 10.22
N GLY A 149 0.69 12.06 11.13
CA GLY A 149 0.34 10.83 11.82
C GLY A 149 0.03 9.70 10.84
N VAL A 150 -0.88 9.96 9.89
CA VAL A 150 -1.26 9.02 8.81
C VAL A 150 -0.05 8.58 7.98
N CYS A 151 0.86 9.50 7.64
CA CYS A 151 2.08 9.16 6.91
C CYS A 151 3.03 8.27 7.72
N ALA A 152 3.07 8.45 9.04
CA ALA A 152 4.02 7.74 9.91
C ALA A 152 3.60 6.31 10.25
N SER A 153 2.29 6.03 10.29
CA SER A 153 1.79 4.67 10.51
C SER A 153 2.08 3.75 9.33
N ALA A 154 2.01 4.24 8.09
CA ALA A 154 2.32 3.43 6.91
C ALA A 154 3.75 2.84 6.98
N SER A 155 3.86 1.52 6.80
CA SER A 155 5.11 0.77 6.96
C SER A 155 5.26 -0.29 5.90
N ALA A 156 6.49 -0.58 5.50
CA ALA A 156 6.78 -1.74 4.68
C ALA A 156 7.36 -2.84 5.58
N THR A 157 6.88 -4.08 5.42
CA THR A 157 7.60 -5.23 5.97
C THR A 157 8.76 -5.56 5.04
N ALA A 158 10.00 -5.44 5.53
CA ALA A 158 11.17 -5.71 4.70
C ALA A 158 11.26 -7.21 4.40
N ALA A 159 11.04 -7.58 3.15
CA ALA A 159 11.23 -8.93 2.63
C ALA A 159 12.72 -9.26 2.49
N THR A 160 13.42 -9.51 3.59
CA THR A 160 14.78 -10.08 3.56
C THR A 160 14.94 -11.13 4.64
N ASP A 161 15.23 -12.35 4.16
CA ASP A 161 15.74 -13.55 4.83
C ASP A 161 15.10 -13.94 6.17
N LEU A 162 14.34 -15.05 6.15
CA LEU A 162 14.42 -16.20 7.07
C LEU A 162 13.14 -17.09 6.98
N SER A 163 13.33 -18.38 7.26
CA SER A 163 12.44 -19.56 7.22
C SER A 163 10.91 -19.36 7.27
N ASP A 164 10.20 -20.15 6.43
CA ASP A 164 8.75 -20.17 6.18
C ASP A 164 7.82 -20.17 7.41
N GLU A 165 8.28 -20.60 8.58
CA GLU A 165 7.44 -20.80 9.77
C GLU A 165 6.99 -19.50 10.46
N PHE A 166 7.72 -18.39 10.26
CA PHE A 166 7.45 -17.09 10.92
C PHE A 166 7.06 -15.95 9.96
N ARG A 167 6.96 -16.24 8.65
CA ARG A 167 6.63 -15.26 7.60
C ARG A 167 5.15 -14.83 7.60
N GLY A 168 4.23 -15.70 8.00
CA GLY A 168 2.79 -15.49 7.79
C GLY A 168 2.17 -14.29 8.52
N PRO A 169 2.26 -14.17 9.87
CA PRO A 169 1.48 -13.19 10.60
C PRO A 169 2.01 -11.75 10.53
N ALA A 170 3.33 -11.55 10.57
CA ALA A 170 3.92 -10.21 10.63
C ALA A 170 3.87 -9.48 9.27
N ALA A 171 4.08 -10.20 8.17
CA ALA A 171 3.91 -9.65 6.82
C ALA A 171 2.44 -9.29 6.55
N HIS A 172 1.50 -10.15 6.97
CA HIS A 172 0.07 -9.88 6.81
C HIS A 172 -0.43 -8.70 7.68
N ILE A 173 0.16 -8.50 8.86
CA ILE A 173 -0.12 -7.29 9.68
C ILE A 173 0.40 -6.05 8.97
N GLY A 174 1.59 -6.10 8.37
CA GLY A 174 2.14 -4.98 7.57
C GLY A 174 1.26 -4.62 6.38
N ASP A 175 0.74 -5.60 5.64
CA ASP A 175 -0.13 -5.35 4.48
C ASP A 175 -1.49 -4.73 4.89
N LEU A 176 -2.00 -5.08 6.08
CA LEU A 176 -3.25 -4.54 6.61
C LEU A 176 -3.07 -3.20 7.34
N ASP A 177 -1.83 -2.83 7.66
CA ASP A 177 -1.47 -1.59 8.36
C ASP A 177 -1.77 -0.33 7.52
N ASP A 178 -1.84 -0.49 6.19
CA ASP A 178 -2.15 0.59 5.26
C ASP A 178 -3.65 0.93 5.18
N VAL A 179 -4.55 0.02 5.60
CA VAL A 179 -6.01 0.20 5.48
C VAL A 179 -6.50 1.39 6.30
N LEU A 180 -6.15 1.43 7.59
CA LEU A 180 -6.61 2.50 8.48
C LEU A 180 -6.06 3.89 8.05
N PRO A 181 -4.77 4.04 7.72
CA PRO A 181 -4.22 5.26 7.12
C PRO A 181 -4.92 5.69 5.83
N ILE A 182 -5.23 4.77 4.91
CA ILE A 182 -5.95 5.09 3.66
C ILE A 182 -7.33 5.70 3.98
N VAL A 183 -8.07 5.09 4.91
CA VAL A 183 -9.44 5.54 5.26
C VAL A 183 -9.40 6.88 6.00
N ILE A 184 -8.62 6.98 7.08
CA ILE A 184 -8.51 8.22 7.88
C ILE A 184 -7.93 9.34 7.02
N GLY A 185 -6.89 9.02 6.25
CA GLY A 185 -6.25 9.95 5.36
C GLY A 185 -7.18 10.46 4.25
N GLY A 186 -7.96 9.57 3.63
CA GLY A 186 -9.00 9.94 2.68
C GLY A 186 -9.98 10.96 3.24
N LEU A 187 -10.49 10.71 4.44
CA LEU A 187 -11.41 11.62 5.13
C LEU A 187 -10.73 12.94 5.51
N ALA A 188 -9.46 12.92 5.91
CA ALA A 188 -8.68 14.11 6.20
C ALA A 188 -8.49 15.00 4.95
N LEU A 189 -8.26 14.39 3.78
CA LEU A 189 -8.19 15.12 2.51
C LEU A 189 -9.54 15.69 2.09
N ALA A 190 -10.62 14.94 2.28
CA ALA A 190 -11.97 15.45 2.03
C ALA A 190 -12.30 16.63 2.98
N TRP A 191 -11.88 16.56 4.24
CA TRP A 191 -12.00 17.66 5.19
C TRP A 191 -11.18 18.88 4.75
N MET A 192 -9.94 18.68 4.32
CA MET A 192 -9.07 19.77 3.86
C MET A 192 -9.74 20.60 2.75
N ARG A 193 -10.56 19.96 1.92
CA ARG A 193 -11.30 20.59 0.83
C ARG A 193 -12.59 21.27 1.27
N GLU A 194 -13.44 20.55 2.01
CA GLU A 194 -14.80 21.01 2.33
C GLU A 194 -14.88 21.84 3.64
N GLY A 195 -13.91 21.70 4.53
CA GLY A 195 -13.85 22.40 5.81
C GLY A 195 -14.89 21.96 6.86
N SER A 196 -15.81 21.05 6.52
CA SER A 196 -16.84 20.54 7.43
C SER A 196 -16.88 19.00 7.46
N PRO A 197 -17.19 18.37 8.62
CA PRO A 197 -17.20 16.90 8.75
C PRO A 197 -18.23 16.26 7.83
N GLY A 198 -19.45 16.80 7.81
CA GLY A 198 -20.56 16.24 7.04
C GLY A 198 -20.29 16.26 5.55
N ALA A 199 -19.78 17.38 5.03
CA ALA A 199 -19.43 17.48 3.62
C ALA A 199 -18.22 16.60 3.27
N ALA A 200 -17.22 16.46 4.15
CA ALA A 200 -16.09 15.56 3.94
C ALA A 200 -16.52 14.10 3.81
N VAL A 201 -17.41 13.63 4.70
CA VAL A 201 -17.99 12.27 4.62
C VAL A 201 -18.78 12.11 3.32
N TRP A 202 -19.63 13.09 3.00
CA TRP A 202 -20.44 13.05 1.77
C TRP A 202 -19.58 13.01 0.51
N LEU A 203 -18.55 13.85 0.42
CA LEU A 203 -17.59 13.87 -0.67
C LEU A 203 -16.86 12.52 -0.78
N THR A 204 -16.46 11.93 0.34
CA THR A 204 -15.83 10.60 0.37
C THR A 204 -16.76 9.51 -0.14
N ILE A 205 -18.05 9.57 0.19
CA ILE A 205 -19.07 8.64 -0.32
C ILE A 205 -19.24 8.82 -1.83
N GLN A 206 -19.35 10.05 -2.32
CA GLN A 206 -19.46 10.33 -3.76
C GLN A 206 -18.22 9.85 -4.53
N ALA A 207 -17.03 10.13 -3.99
CA ALA A 207 -15.76 9.64 -4.53
C ALA A 207 -15.73 8.11 -4.64
N SER A 208 -16.15 7.43 -3.58
CA SER A 208 -16.24 5.97 -3.54
C SER A 208 -17.27 5.43 -4.54
N GLY A 209 -18.39 6.12 -4.72
CA GLY A 209 -19.40 5.79 -5.73
C GLY A 209 -18.86 5.87 -7.16
N VAL A 210 -18.13 6.93 -7.49
CA VAL A 210 -17.47 7.09 -8.80
C VAL A 210 -16.44 5.97 -9.02
N ALA A 211 -15.59 5.72 -8.01
CA ALA A 211 -14.60 4.64 -8.08
C ALA A 211 -15.25 3.26 -8.28
N LEU A 212 -16.38 3.00 -7.62
CA LEU A 212 -17.12 1.74 -7.74
C LEU A 212 -17.73 1.56 -9.14
N VAL A 213 -18.27 2.62 -9.73
CA VAL A 213 -18.79 2.59 -11.12
C VAL A 213 -17.68 2.27 -12.10
N ILE A 214 -16.51 2.92 -11.97
CA ILE A 214 -15.35 2.64 -12.81
C ILE A 214 -14.86 1.19 -12.60
N ALA A 215 -14.78 0.74 -11.34
CA ALA A 215 -14.35 -0.61 -11.00
C ALA A 215 -15.30 -1.68 -11.57
N LEU A 216 -16.62 -1.46 -11.50
CA LEU A 216 -17.64 -2.32 -12.07
C LEU A 216 -17.52 -2.38 -13.60
N ALA A 217 -17.38 -1.22 -14.26
CA ALA A 217 -17.21 -1.16 -15.71
C ALA A 217 -15.95 -1.92 -16.16
N ALA A 218 -14.81 -1.68 -15.51
CA ALA A 218 -13.57 -2.39 -15.79
C ALA A 218 -13.71 -3.91 -15.58
N TRP A 219 -14.37 -4.34 -14.51
CA TRP A 219 -14.62 -5.75 -14.25
C TRP A 219 -15.52 -6.40 -15.31
N LEU A 220 -16.60 -5.73 -15.73
CA LEU A 220 -17.49 -6.22 -16.78
C LEU A 220 -16.77 -6.32 -18.13
N LEU A 221 -15.95 -5.34 -18.48
CA LEU A 221 -15.17 -5.36 -19.71
C LEU A 221 -14.12 -6.47 -19.70
N VAL A 222 -13.38 -6.63 -18.60
CA VAL A 222 -12.37 -7.70 -18.47
C VAL A 222 -13.02 -9.09 -18.48
N THR A 223 -14.21 -9.26 -17.90
CA THR A 223 -14.93 -10.55 -17.93
C THR A 223 -15.50 -10.90 -19.32
N GLN A 224 -15.88 -9.90 -20.12
CA GLN A 224 -16.41 -10.11 -21.47
C GLN A 224 -15.33 -10.19 -22.55
N ALA A 225 -14.12 -9.72 -22.27
CA ALA A 225 -13.03 -9.69 -23.22
C ALA A 225 -12.60 -11.08 -23.67
N SER A 226 -12.49 -11.23 -24.99
CA SER A 226 -12.28 -12.50 -25.68
C SER A 226 -10.80 -12.92 -25.75
N SER A 227 -9.91 -11.94 -25.65
CA SER A 227 -8.45 -12.14 -25.74
C SER A 227 -7.70 -11.58 -24.53
N ASP A 228 -6.54 -12.16 -24.23
CA ASP A 228 -5.69 -11.67 -23.15
C ASP A 228 -5.21 -10.22 -23.39
N SER A 229 -4.95 -9.85 -24.66
CA SER A 229 -4.58 -8.48 -25.02
C SER A 229 -5.68 -7.46 -24.74
N GLU A 230 -6.93 -7.81 -25.05
CA GLU A 230 -8.10 -6.96 -24.80
C GLU A 230 -8.33 -6.77 -23.29
N GLN A 231 -8.16 -7.85 -22.51
CA GLN A 231 -8.24 -7.79 -21.05
C GLN A 231 -7.19 -6.86 -20.45
N HIS A 232 -5.94 -6.93 -20.93
CA HIS A 232 -4.87 -6.06 -20.47
C HIS A 232 -5.17 -4.58 -20.73
N VAL A 233 -5.70 -4.26 -21.91
CA VAL A 233 -6.13 -2.91 -22.28
C VAL A 233 -7.25 -2.42 -21.36
N PHE A 234 -8.24 -3.26 -21.05
CA PHE A 234 -9.33 -2.87 -20.14
C PHE A 234 -8.88 -2.71 -18.69
N ALA A 235 -7.98 -3.56 -18.20
CA ALA A 235 -7.43 -3.44 -16.85
C ALA A 235 -6.62 -2.14 -16.69
N LEU A 236 -5.71 -1.88 -17.63
CA LEU A 236 -4.93 -0.63 -17.63
C LEU A 236 -5.78 0.60 -17.90
N GLY A 237 -6.75 0.52 -18.80
CA GLY A 237 -7.71 1.59 -19.07
C GLY A 237 -8.55 1.92 -17.83
N GLY A 238 -9.01 0.92 -17.09
CA GLY A 238 -9.71 1.09 -15.82
C GLY A 238 -8.83 1.75 -14.75
N LEU A 239 -7.55 1.36 -14.67
CA LEU A 239 -6.59 1.97 -13.76
C LEU A 239 -6.30 3.44 -14.11
N LEU A 240 -6.09 3.74 -15.39
CA LEU A 240 -5.91 5.11 -15.89
C LEU A 240 -7.14 5.97 -15.61
N LEU A 241 -8.34 5.40 -15.84
CA LEU A 241 -9.60 6.09 -15.59
C LEU A 241 -9.82 6.35 -14.08
N LEU A 242 -9.45 5.42 -13.20
CA LEU A 242 -9.50 5.63 -11.74
C LEU A 242 -8.59 6.79 -11.31
N GLY A 243 -7.32 6.77 -11.75
CA GLY A 243 -6.35 7.83 -11.43
C GLY A 243 -6.77 9.19 -11.98
N GLY A 244 -7.13 9.24 -13.27
CA GLY A 244 -7.56 10.48 -13.94
C GLY A 244 -8.88 11.02 -13.42
N ALA A 245 -9.86 10.18 -13.10
CA ALA A 245 -11.12 10.63 -12.51
C ALA A 245 -10.91 11.17 -11.09
N ALA A 246 -10.05 10.54 -10.29
CA ALA A 246 -9.73 11.04 -8.96
C ALA A 246 -9.03 12.41 -9.03
N GLU A 247 -8.06 12.57 -9.92
CA GLU A 247 -7.38 13.86 -10.14
C GLU A 247 -8.34 14.93 -10.66
N TYR A 248 -9.12 14.63 -11.70
CA TYR A 248 -10.10 15.54 -12.29
C TYR A 248 -11.11 16.03 -11.27
N LEU A 249 -11.58 15.14 -10.40
CA LEU A 249 -12.51 15.48 -9.34
C LEU A 249 -11.81 16.08 -8.12
N SER A 250 -10.48 16.19 -8.09
CA SER A 250 -9.66 16.61 -6.94
C SER A 250 -9.95 15.78 -5.67
N LEU A 251 -10.01 14.46 -5.85
CA LEU A 251 -10.25 13.45 -4.84
C LEU A 251 -8.99 12.63 -4.59
N SER A 252 -8.95 11.90 -3.49
CA SER A 252 -7.86 10.99 -3.16
C SER A 252 -7.81 9.81 -4.13
N ALA A 253 -6.85 9.81 -5.06
CA ALA A 253 -6.64 8.71 -6.00
C ALA A 253 -6.33 7.38 -5.28
N LEU A 254 -5.63 7.46 -4.15
CA LEU A 254 -5.34 6.33 -3.27
C LEU A 254 -6.62 5.67 -2.73
N VAL A 255 -7.61 6.46 -2.31
CA VAL A 255 -8.91 5.95 -1.80
C VAL A 255 -9.74 5.38 -2.94
N ALA A 256 -9.79 6.06 -4.08
CA ALA A 256 -10.49 5.56 -5.27
C ALA A 256 -9.94 4.20 -5.70
N GLY A 257 -8.61 4.07 -5.76
CA GLY A 257 -7.94 2.80 -6.01
C GLY A 257 -8.27 1.74 -4.97
N PHE A 258 -8.22 2.09 -3.68
CA PHE A 258 -8.55 1.16 -2.59
C PHE A 258 -9.97 0.61 -2.69
N VAL A 259 -10.96 1.48 -2.91
CA VAL A 259 -12.37 1.07 -3.09
C VAL A 259 -12.52 0.13 -4.30
N ALA A 260 -11.87 0.44 -5.42
CA ALA A 260 -11.88 -0.42 -6.60
C ALA A 260 -11.22 -1.78 -6.34
N GLY A 261 -10.07 -1.80 -5.66
CA GLY A 261 -9.36 -3.02 -5.28
C GLY A 261 -10.20 -3.92 -4.35
N VAL A 262 -10.85 -3.33 -3.34
CA VAL A 262 -11.76 -4.06 -2.44
C VAL A 262 -12.92 -4.64 -3.24
N PHE A 263 -13.52 -3.87 -4.14
CA PHE A 263 -14.60 -4.36 -5.01
C PHE A 263 -14.15 -5.56 -5.85
N TRP A 264 -13.01 -5.48 -6.53
CA TRP A 264 -12.49 -6.59 -7.33
C TRP A 264 -12.13 -7.81 -6.49
N ASN A 265 -11.61 -7.61 -5.28
CA ASN A 265 -11.35 -8.73 -4.36
C ASN A 265 -12.64 -9.42 -3.91
N LEU A 266 -13.69 -8.64 -3.66
CA LEU A 266 -15.01 -9.17 -3.27
C LEU A 266 -15.67 -9.90 -4.44
N ALA A 267 -15.64 -9.33 -5.64
CA ALA A 267 -16.20 -9.92 -6.86
C ALA A 267 -15.49 -11.23 -7.23
N GLY A 268 -14.18 -11.32 -7.00
CA GLY A 268 -13.39 -12.52 -7.25
C GLY A 268 -13.36 -12.94 -8.73
N GLY A 269 -13.08 -14.23 -8.97
CA GLY A 269 -13.05 -14.82 -10.30
C GLY A 269 -11.79 -14.49 -11.12
N SER A 270 -11.74 -15.00 -12.35
CA SER A 270 -10.59 -14.87 -13.25
C SER A 270 -10.26 -13.43 -13.62
N ALA A 271 -11.25 -12.53 -13.66
CA ALA A 271 -11.04 -11.11 -13.92
C ALA A 271 -10.23 -10.43 -12.82
N CYS A 272 -10.49 -10.76 -11.54
CA CYS A 272 -9.72 -10.24 -10.42
C CYS A 272 -8.24 -10.66 -10.50
N ASP A 273 -7.98 -11.94 -10.80
CA ASP A 273 -6.61 -12.46 -10.94
C ASP A 273 -5.85 -11.80 -12.09
N ARG A 274 -6.56 -11.46 -13.18
CA ARG A 274 -6.00 -10.76 -14.35
C ARG A 274 -5.69 -9.30 -14.03
N ILE A 275 -6.65 -8.56 -13.48
CA ILE A 275 -6.45 -7.16 -13.04
C ILE A 275 -5.28 -7.07 -12.06
N ARG A 276 -5.21 -8.00 -11.09
CA ARG A 276 -4.09 -8.08 -10.15
C ARG A 276 -2.76 -8.25 -10.87
N ARG A 277 -2.68 -9.14 -11.86
CA ARG A 277 -1.46 -9.39 -12.63
C ARG A 277 -1.01 -8.14 -13.40
N ASP A 278 -1.95 -7.46 -14.03
CA ASP A 278 -1.66 -6.28 -14.86
C ASP A 278 -1.23 -5.09 -14.01
N VAL A 279 -1.93 -4.84 -12.89
CA VAL A 279 -1.56 -3.79 -11.93
C VAL A 279 -0.18 -4.09 -11.32
N ASN A 280 0.09 -5.36 -10.96
CA ASN A 280 1.41 -5.78 -10.48
C ASN A 280 2.52 -5.60 -11.54
N HIS A 281 2.20 -5.69 -12.82
CA HIS A 281 3.19 -5.48 -13.88
C HIS A 281 3.61 -4.01 -13.97
N VAL A 282 2.65 -3.10 -13.89
CA VAL A 282 2.89 -1.64 -13.99
C VAL A 282 3.28 -0.98 -12.66
N GLN A 283 3.18 -1.70 -11.54
CA GLN A 283 3.46 -1.14 -10.21
C GLN A 283 4.86 -0.56 -10.09
N HIS A 284 5.90 -1.27 -10.57
CA HIS A 284 7.29 -0.87 -10.33
C HIS A 284 7.64 0.42 -11.08
N PRO A 285 7.31 0.57 -12.39
CA PRO A 285 7.45 1.85 -13.08
C PRO A 285 6.65 2.98 -12.42
N LEU A 286 5.41 2.72 -12.00
CA LEU A 286 4.55 3.73 -11.39
C LEU A 286 5.08 4.21 -10.04
N VAL A 287 5.54 3.29 -9.18
CA VAL A 287 6.17 3.61 -7.89
C VAL A 287 7.46 4.40 -8.10
N PHE A 288 8.27 4.03 -9.10
CA PHE A 288 9.47 4.80 -9.44
C PHE A 288 9.12 6.25 -9.77
N VAL A 289 8.17 6.46 -10.70
CA VAL A 289 7.71 7.80 -11.09
C VAL A 289 7.16 8.57 -9.89
N LEU A 290 6.33 7.92 -9.06
CA LEU A 290 5.76 8.50 -7.84
C LEU A 290 6.85 9.00 -6.87
N LEU A 291 7.86 8.18 -6.59
CA LEU A 291 8.95 8.53 -5.67
C LEU A 291 9.85 9.63 -6.24
N VAL A 292 10.14 9.61 -7.55
CA VAL A 292 10.88 10.69 -8.21
C VAL A 292 10.13 12.01 -8.08
N ILE A 293 8.82 12.02 -8.35
CA ILE A 293 7.97 13.21 -8.22
C ILE A 293 7.91 13.69 -6.77
N ALA A 294 7.71 12.78 -5.82
CA ALA A 294 7.69 13.10 -4.39
C ALA A 294 8.99 13.74 -3.92
N GLY A 295 10.15 13.19 -4.32
CA GLY A 295 11.47 13.75 -4.03
C GLY A 295 11.68 15.12 -4.67
N ALA A 296 11.29 15.28 -5.94
CA ALA A 296 11.45 16.53 -6.66
C ALA A 296 10.60 17.68 -6.10
N ARG A 297 9.48 17.35 -5.44
CA ARG A 297 8.56 18.30 -4.80
C ARG A 297 8.97 18.69 -3.37
N VAL A 298 10.05 18.12 -2.82
CA VAL A 298 10.55 18.51 -1.49
C VAL A 298 11.03 19.97 -1.52
N GLY A 299 10.45 20.78 -0.65
CA GLY A 299 10.80 22.20 -0.47
C GLY A 299 12.11 22.41 0.29
N GLY A 300 12.52 23.67 0.42
CA GLY A 300 13.74 24.04 1.13
C GLY A 300 13.76 23.61 2.61
N PHE A 301 14.96 23.29 3.11
CA PHE A 301 15.17 22.89 4.50
C PHE A 301 15.19 24.11 5.43
N THR A 302 14.22 24.19 6.33
CA THR A 302 14.21 25.18 7.43
C THR A 302 14.63 24.50 8.74
N PRO A 303 15.17 25.23 9.73
CA PRO A 303 15.50 24.66 11.03
C PRO A 303 14.31 24.00 11.74
N ILE A 304 13.11 24.57 11.57
CA ILE A 304 11.86 24.01 12.10
C ILE A 304 11.55 22.66 11.45
N LEU A 305 11.76 22.54 10.14
CA LEU A 305 11.60 21.28 9.42
C LEU A 305 12.52 20.20 10.00
N VAL A 306 13.79 20.52 10.26
CA VAL A 306 14.74 19.56 10.86
C VAL A 306 14.24 19.07 12.22
N GLY A 307 13.77 20.00 13.08
CA GLY A 307 13.18 19.64 14.37
C GLY A 307 11.95 18.73 14.23
N LEU A 308 11.06 19.05 13.29
CA LEU A 308 9.87 18.24 13.00
C LEU A 308 10.23 16.86 12.46
N VAL A 309 11.25 16.74 11.60
CA VAL A 309 11.74 15.46 11.08
C VAL A 309 12.29 14.59 12.20
N VAL A 310 13.11 15.16 13.09
CA VAL A 310 13.65 14.42 14.25
C VAL A 310 12.50 13.92 15.14
N VAL A 311 11.56 14.79 15.47
CA VAL A 311 10.39 14.43 16.28
C VAL A 311 9.56 13.36 15.57
N TYR A 312 9.27 13.52 14.29
CA TYR A 312 8.53 12.57 13.48
C TYR A 312 9.17 11.18 13.50
N VAL A 313 10.49 11.08 13.26
CA VAL A 313 11.22 9.80 13.24
C VAL A 313 11.22 9.14 14.62
N VAL A 314 11.53 9.89 15.68
CA VAL A 314 11.59 9.35 17.05
C VAL A 314 10.22 8.86 17.51
N LEU A 315 9.18 9.67 17.29
CA LEU A 315 7.81 9.32 17.64
C LEU A 315 7.31 8.13 16.81
N ARG A 316 7.62 8.08 15.52
CA ARG A 316 7.25 6.96 14.66
C ARG A 316 7.83 5.65 15.18
N ILE A 317 9.14 5.63 15.45
CA ILE A 317 9.82 4.44 16.01
C ILE A 317 9.18 4.02 17.33
N THR A 318 8.93 4.99 18.21
CA THR A 318 8.30 4.74 19.50
C THR A 318 6.89 4.18 19.34
N GLY A 319 6.10 4.73 18.41
CA GLY A 319 4.75 4.29 18.07
C GLY A 319 4.72 2.86 17.56
N LYS A 320 5.64 2.49 16.66
CA LYS A 320 5.77 1.13 16.12
C LYS A 320 6.19 0.10 17.17
N VAL A 321 7.17 0.44 17.99
CA VAL A 321 7.61 -0.45 19.08
C VAL A 321 6.51 -0.62 20.14
N ALA A 322 5.88 0.49 20.55
CA ALA A 322 4.79 0.46 21.53
C ALA A 322 3.53 -0.23 21.00
N GLY A 323 3.19 0.00 19.73
CA GLY A 323 2.02 -0.58 19.06
C GLY A 323 2.17 -2.08 18.89
N GLY A 324 3.32 -2.55 18.40
CA GLY A 324 3.61 -3.99 18.32
C GLY A 324 3.59 -4.67 19.70
N TRP A 325 4.10 -4.01 20.74
CA TRP A 325 4.03 -4.52 22.11
C TRP A 325 2.59 -4.60 22.64
N LEU A 326 1.78 -3.57 22.39
CA LEU A 326 0.40 -3.48 22.83
C LEU A 326 -0.49 -4.54 22.14
N VAL A 327 -0.34 -4.69 20.83
CA VAL A 327 -1.03 -5.71 20.02
C VAL A 327 -0.75 -7.12 20.53
N ARG A 328 0.52 -7.40 20.86
CA ARG A 328 0.91 -8.70 21.45
C ARG A 328 0.20 -8.95 22.77
N ARG A 329 0.05 -7.91 23.61
CA ARG A 329 -0.58 -8.05 24.92
C ARG A 329 -2.10 -8.20 24.85
N LEU A 330 -2.75 -7.55 23.89
CA LEU A 330 -4.22 -7.46 23.84
C LEU A 330 -4.88 -8.42 22.86
N ILE A 331 -4.25 -8.70 21.71
CA ILE A 331 -4.93 -9.32 20.56
C ILE A 331 -4.29 -10.64 20.16
N ALA A 332 -2.96 -10.69 20.08
CA ALA A 332 -2.25 -11.83 19.51
C ALA A 332 -1.00 -12.15 20.32
N THR A 333 -1.19 -12.85 21.44
CA THR A 333 -0.13 -13.31 22.36
C THR A 333 0.89 -14.23 21.69
N ASP A 334 0.49 -14.88 20.60
CA ASP A 334 1.29 -15.82 19.82
C ASP A 334 2.27 -15.13 18.85
N LEU A 335 2.24 -13.79 18.76
CA LEU A 335 3.14 -13.03 17.90
C LEU A 335 4.55 -12.94 18.51
N PRO A 336 5.61 -13.06 17.68
CA PRO A 336 6.98 -12.97 18.16
C PRO A 336 7.30 -11.58 18.76
N PRO A 337 8.24 -11.49 19.73
CA PRO A 337 8.56 -10.24 20.42
C PRO A 337 9.06 -9.11 19.53
N GLN A 338 9.51 -9.43 18.31
CA GLN A 338 10.23 -8.54 17.40
C GLN A 338 9.33 -7.89 16.33
N VAL A 339 8.00 -8.08 16.37
CA VAL A 339 7.08 -7.57 15.33
C VAL A 339 7.22 -6.05 15.15
N GLY A 340 7.30 -5.27 16.23
CA GLY A 340 7.47 -3.81 16.14
C GLY A 340 8.83 -3.37 15.56
N LEU A 341 9.90 -4.13 15.81
CA LEU A 341 11.23 -3.87 15.22
C LEU A 341 11.27 -4.21 13.72
N ARG A 342 10.46 -5.19 13.29
CA ARG A 342 10.36 -5.61 11.88
C ARG A 342 9.50 -4.69 11.03
N LEU A 343 8.65 -3.86 11.65
CA LEU A 343 7.80 -2.83 11.01
C LEU A 343 8.49 -1.45 10.93
N MET A 344 9.78 -1.35 11.27
CA MET A 344 10.50 -0.08 11.28
C MET A 344 10.80 0.48 9.88
N SER A 345 10.74 -0.34 8.82
CA SER A 345 11.05 0.13 7.47
C SER A 345 9.95 1.06 6.97
N PRO A 346 10.28 2.25 6.46
CA PRO A 346 9.30 3.16 5.92
C PRO A 346 8.48 2.53 4.79
N GLY A 347 7.16 2.69 4.83
CA GLY A 347 6.28 2.32 3.72
C GLY A 347 6.27 3.40 2.65
N ILE A 348 6.35 2.99 1.37
CA ILE A 348 6.10 3.89 0.22
C ILE A 348 4.72 4.55 0.32
N VAL A 349 3.75 3.86 0.92
CA VAL A 349 2.39 4.35 1.14
C VAL A 349 2.36 5.65 1.96
N GLY A 350 3.27 5.84 2.91
CA GLY A 350 3.37 7.10 3.66
C GLY A 350 3.77 8.28 2.76
N VAL A 351 4.79 8.08 1.92
CA VAL A 351 5.23 9.09 0.92
C VAL A 351 4.15 9.33 -0.13
N ALA A 352 3.50 8.26 -0.61
CA ALA A 352 2.38 8.31 -1.53
C ALA A 352 1.24 9.16 -0.96
N PHE A 353 0.88 8.94 0.31
CA PHE A 353 -0.15 9.70 0.97
C PHE A 353 0.22 11.18 1.12
N ALA A 354 1.47 11.48 1.48
CA ALA A 354 1.94 12.86 1.56
C ALA A 354 1.91 13.58 0.21
N LEU A 355 2.25 12.89 -0.88
CA LEU A 355 2.13 13.43 -2.24
C LEU A 355 0.67 13.66 -2.64
N ASN A 356 -0.21 12.70 -2.35
CA ASN A 356 -1.65 12.83 -2.55
C ASN A 356 -2.23 14.03 -1.78
N ALA A 357 -1.75 14.29 -0.56
CA ALA A 357 -2.13 15.46 0.22
C ALA A 357 -1.69 16.77 -0.44
N LEU A 358 -0.48 16.82 -0.98
CA LEU A 358 0.01 17.98 -1.74
C LEU A 358 -0.83 18.23 -3.01
N GLN A 359 -1.21 17.17 -3.73
CA GLN A 359 -2.03 17.27 -4.93
C GLN A 359 -3.46 17.73 -4.61
N ALA A 360 -4.10 17.13 -3.60
CA ALA A 360 -5.47 17.45 -3.21
C ALA A 360 -5.61 18.84 -2.55
N GLY A 361 -4.57 19.35 -1.90
CA GLY A 361 -4.60 20.65 -1.22
C GLY A 361 -4.55 21.85 -2.15
N GLY A 362 -3.95 21.70 -3.33
CA GLY A 362 -3.64 22.81 -4.25
C GLY A 362 -2.62 23.81 -3.67
N ALA A 363 -2.08 24.71 -4.50
CA ALA A 363 -1.25 25.87 -4.12
C ALA A 363 -0.23 25.66 -2.96
N GLY A 364 0.51 24.54 -2.95
CA GLY A 364 1.54 24.28 -1.94
C GLY A 364 1.03 23.88 -0.55
N ARG A 365 -0.30 23.77 -0.37
CA ARG A 365 -0.91 23.25 0.85
C ARG A 365 -0.39 21.81 1.08
N ALA A 366 0.03 21.52 2.30
CA ALA A 366 0.69 20.27 2.71
C ALA A 366 2.13 20.05 2.19
N SER A 367 2.81 21.07 1.65
CA SER A 367 4.25 20.99 1.31
C SER A 367 5.14 20.57 2.49
N LEU A 368 4.84 21.07 3.70
CA LEU A 368 5.50 20.66 4.94
C LEU A 368 5.27 19.18 5.24
N VAL A 369 4.05 18.66 5.03
CA VAL A 369 3.72 17.25 5.28
C VAL A 369 4.57 16.36 4.37
N LEU A 370 4.68 16.70 3.08
CA LEU A 370 5.54 16.00 2.14
C LEU A 370 7.01 16.06 2.56
N ALA A 371 7.53 17.26 2.85
CA ALA A 371 8.94 17.44 3.21
C ALA A 371 9.32 16.65 4.48
N VAL A 372 8.50 16.72 5.54
CA VAL A 372 8.73 15.96 6.78
C VAL A 372 8.62 14.46 6.53
N THR A 373 7.63 14.01 5.74
CA THR A 373 7.44 12.58 5.47
C THR A 373 8.57 12.00 4.63
N VAL A 374 9.03 12.71 3.60
CA VAL A 374 10.15 12.27 2.76
C VAL A 374 11.44 12.25 3.58
N ALA A 375 11.79 13.36 4.24
CA ALA A 375 13.00 13.43 5.06
C ALA A 375 12.97 12.44 6.25
N GLY A 376 11.80 12.26 6.87
CA GLY A 376 11.58 11.28 7.92
C GLY A 376 11.69 9.85 7.41
N SER A 377 11.22 9.55 6.21
CA SER A 377 11.40 8.24 5.58
C SER A 377 12.87 7.96 5.29
N LEU A 378 13.60 8.92 4.71
CA LEU A 378 15.06 8.81 4.52
C LEU A 378 15.79 8.57 5.86
N GLY A 379 15.43 9.33 6.91
CA GLY A 379 16.03 9.22 8.24
C GLY A 379 15.74 7.88 8.93
N SER A 380 14.49 7.42 8.91
CA SER A 380 14.09 6.12 9.43
C SER A 380 14.81 4.97 8.70
N GLU A 381 15.00 5.09 7.40
CA GLU A 381 15.68 4.07 6.62
C GLU A 381 17.18 3.99 6.93
N LEU A 382 17.87 5.13 6.99
CA LEU A 382 19.27 5.20 7.40
C LEU A 382 19.47 4.59 8.80
N LEU A 383 18.57 4.89 9.74
CA LEU A 383 18.61 4.31 11.07
C LEU A 383 18.40 2.79 11.02
N SER A 384 17.47 2.30 10.20
CA SER A 384 17.22 0.87 10.04
C SER A 384 18.45 0.13 9.49
N LEU A 385 19.18 0.73 8.55
CA LEU A 385 20.42 0.18 8.00
C LEU A 385 21.55 0.14 9.04
N LEU A 386 21.65 1.18 9.87
CA LEU A 386 22.62 1.23 10.96
C LEU A 386 22.36 0.14 12.00
N VAL A 387 21.10 -0.05 12.41
CA VAL A 387 20.72 -1.09 13.37
C VAL A 387 21.02 -2.48 12.81
N ARG A 388 20.66 -2.76 11.54
CA ARG A 388 20.94 -4.05 10.88
C ARG A 388 22.42 -4.39 10.81
N ARG A 389 23.28 -3.38 10.58
CA ARG A 389 24.74 -3.58 10.49
C ARG A 389 25.35 -4.03 11.82
N ILE A 390 24.71 -3.72 12.96
CA ILE A 390 25.19 -4.10 14.29
C ILE A 390 24.83 -5.57 14.60
N GLU A 391 23.71 -6.08 14.08
CA GLU A 391 23.24 -7.46 14.33
C GLU A 391 23.98 -8.52 13.51
N THR A 392 24.71 -8.11 12.47
CA THR A 392 25.53 -9.00 11.63
C THR A 392 27.02 -8.63 11.77
N PRO A 393 27.68 -8.96 12.89
CA PRO A 393 29.14 -8.88 12.95
C PRO A 393 29.71 -9.91 11.97
N ALA A 394 30.57 -9.43 11.07
CA ALA A 394 31.22 -10.17 9.99
C ALA A 394 32.01 -11.39 10.48
#